data_AF-A0A7C4I9J8-F1
#
_entry.id   AF-A0A7C4I9J8-F1
#
_cell.length_a   1.000
_cell.length_b   1.000
_cell.length_c   1.000
_cell.angle_alpha   90.00
_cell.angle_beta   90.00
_cell.angle_gamma   90.00
#
_symmetry.space_group_name_H-M   'P 1'
#
loop_
_entity.id
_entity.type
_entity.pdbx_description
1 polymer ?
#
loop_
_entity_poly.entity_id
_entity_poly.type
_entity_poly.pdbx_seq_one_letter_code
_entity_poly.pdbx_strand_id
1 'polypeptide(L)' 'LGLSQKGHISEGSDADIVIFDPVKKYVIDENFFVSKGKNSCFLGFEVCGLVRYTIVNGKVVHAINITES' A
#
# COMPACT_ATOMS: atom_id res chain seq x y z
N LEU A 1 12.67 15.51 11.25
CA LEU A 1 12.74 15.25 9.80
C LEU A 1 12.36 16.47 8.94
N GLY A 2 11.66 17.49 9.47
CA GLY A 2 11.47 18.76 8.75
C GLY A 2 10.60 18.68 7.49
N LEU A 3 9.80 17.61 7.33
CA LEU A 3 8.96 17.39 6.16
C LEU A 3 7.63 18.13 6.31
N SER A 4 7.62 19.41 5.95
CA SER A 4 6.43 20.27 6.08
C SER A 4 5.30 19.94 5.09
N GLN A 5 5.60 19.21 4.01
CA GLN A 5 4.65 18.92 2.92
C GLN A 5 4.09 17.49 2.94
N LYS A 6 4.48 16.65 3.91
CA LYS A 6 4.17 15.21 3.93
C LYS A 6 3.48 14.77 5.21
N GLY A 7 2.80 13.61 5.15
CA GLY A 7 2.22 12.94 6.32
C GLY A 7 0.91 13.54 6.83
N HIS A 8 0.28 14.43 6.07
CA HIS A 8 -1.03 15.01 6.39
C HIS A 8 -1.76 15.36 5.09
N ILE A 9 -3.09 15.45 5.17
CA ILE A 9 -3.95 15.79 4.04
C ILE A 9 -4.49 17.20 4.28
N SER A 10 -3.92 18.19 3.59
CA SER A 10 -4.40 19.56 3.57
C SER A 10 -4.10 20.23 2.23
N GLU A 11 -4.77 21.35 1.97
CA GLU A 11 -4.47 22.17 0.81
C GLU A 11 -3.00 22.64 0.83
N GLY A 12 -2.35 22.61 -0.34
CA GLY A 12 -0.95 23.00 -0.50
C GLY A 12 0.09 21.92 -0.18
N SER A 13 -0.32 20.76 0.35
CA SER A 13 0.58 19.63 0.66
C SER A 13 0.77 18.70 -0.55
N ASP A 14 1.81 17.87 -0.53
CA ASP A 14 2.04 16.89 -1.59
C ASP A 14 0.88 15.88 -1.62
N ALA A 15 0.40 15.56 -2.83
CA ALA A 15 -0.62 14.54 -3.03
C ALA A 15 -0.04 13.12 -2.94
N ASP A 16 0.52 12.81 -1.76
CA ASP A 16 1.05 11.50 -1.37
C ASP A 16 -0.02 10.76 -0.56
N ILE A 17 -0.78 9.89 -1.22
CA ILE A 17 -1.99 9.28 -0.66
C ILE A 17 -1.94 7.77 -0.85
N VAL A 18 -2.33 7.03 0.20
CA VAL A 18 -2.59 5.60 0.14
C VAL A 18 -4.08 5.35 0.32
N ILE A 19 -4.67 4.60 -0.61
CA ILE A 19 -6.04 4.10 -0.50
C ILE A 19 -5.94 2.62 -0.17
N PHE A 20 -6.54 2.20 0.94
CA PHE A 20 -6.55 0.82 1.38
C PHE A 20 -7.96 0.36 1.74
N ASP A 21 -8.19 -0.95 1.60
CA ASP A 21 -9.43 -1.62 2.00
C ASP A 21 -9.25 -2.16 3.42
N PRO A 22 -9.95 -1.60 4.42
CA PRO A 22 -9.74 -1.96 5.82
C PRO A 22 -10.29 -3.33 6.21
N VAL A 23 -11.19 -3.92 5.40
CA VAL A 23 -11.87 -5.19 5.73
C VAL A 23 -11.34 -6.37 4.93
N LYS A 24 -10.55 -6.12 3.88
CA LYS A 24 -9.95 -7.20 3.09
C LYS A 24 -8.95 -7.98 3.93
N LYS A 25 -9.21 -9.29 4.05
CA LYS A 25 -8.29 -10.27 4.63
C LYS A 25 -7.59 -11.06 3.54
N TYR A 26 -6.31 -11.36 3.75
CA TYR A 26 -5.52 -12.21 2.85
C TYR A 26 -4.35 -12.84 3.60
N VAL A 27 -3.83 -13.94 3.06
CA VAL A 27 -2.61 -14.58 3.54
C VAL A 27 -1.43 -14.02 2.75
N ILE A 28 -0.38 -13.60 3.44
CA ILE A 28 0.84 -13.11 2.80
C ILE A 28 1.59 -14.30 2.18
N ASP A 29 1.78 -14.26 0.87
CA ASP A 29 2.61 -15.19 0.11
C ASP A 29 3.79 -14.48 -0.59
N GLU A 30 4.63 -15.25 -1.27
CA GLU A 30 5.79 -14.72 -1.99
C GLU A 30 5.43 -13.84 -3.19
N ASN A 31 4.22 -14.01 -3.76
CA ASN A 31 3.75 -13.25 -4.92
C ASN A 31 3.38 -11.81 -4.54
N PHE A 32 3.05 -11.55 -3.27
CA PHE A 32 2.78 -10.19 -2.78
C PHE A 32 4.01 -9.27 -2.75
N PHE A 33 5.23 -9.81 -2.67
CA PHE A 33 6.41 -8.97 -2.55
C PHE A 33 6.87 -8.47 -3.94
N VAL A 34 7.08 -7.16 -4.09
CA VAL A 34 7.69 -6.59 -5.31
C VAL A 34 9.21 -6.78 -5.33
N SER A 35 9.84 -6.91 -4.15
CA SER A 35 11.28 -7.09 -4.01
C SER A 35 11.79 -8.39 -4.64
N LYS A 36 13.08 -8.40 -4.99
CA LYS A 36 13.80 -9.60 -5.48
C LYS A 36 13.92 -10.66 -4.37
N GLY A 37 14.12 -10.25 -3.13
CA GLY A 37 14.04 -11.14 -1.97
C GLY A 37 12.58 -11.40 -1.62
N LYS A 38 12.20 -12.69 -1.53
CA LYS A 38 10.87 -13.14 -1.11
C LYS A 38 10.82 -13.61 0.35
N ASN A 39 11.97 -13.72 0.99
CA ASN A 39 12.09 -14.12 2.38
C ASN A 39 11.51 -13.02 3.28
N SER A 40 10.42 -13.32 3.96
CA SER A 40 9.77 -12.42 4.90
C SER A 40 9.29 -13.22 6.10
N CYS A 41 9.47 -12.67 7.31
CA CYS A 41 8.92 -13.24 8.53
C CYS A 41 7.37 -13.23 8.58
N PHE A 42 6.74 -12.55 7.61
CA PHE A 42 5.29 -12.44 7.50
C PHE A 42 4.69 -13.48 6.54
N LEU A 43 5.50 -14.31 5.86
CA LEU A 43 4.98 -15.37 4.99
C LEU A 43 4.04 -16.31 5.77
N GLY A 44 2.86 -16.57 5.20
CA GLY A 44 1.83 -17.42 5.79
C GLY A 44 0.93 -16.73 6.83
N PHE A 45 1.15 -15.44 7.14
CA PHE A 45 0.30 -14.72 8.09
C PHE A 45 -0.99 -14.26 7.41
N GLU A 46 -2.14 -14.48 8.06
CA GLU A 46 -3.39 -13.81 7.71
C GLU A 46 -3.40 -12.40 8.28
N VAL A 47 -3.57 -11.41 7.40
CA VAL A 47 -3.62 -9.98 7.76
C VAL A 47 -4.89 -9.34 7.25
N CYS A 48 -5.23 -8.17 7.81
CA CYS A 48 -6.38 -7.36 7.42
C CYS A 48 -5.90 -5.96 7.04
N GLY A 49 -6.49 -5.38 5.98
CA GLY A 49 -6.06 -4.09 5.46
C GLY A 49 -5.19 -4.26 4.21
N LEU A 50 -5.79 -4.13 3.03
CA LEU A 50 -5.08 -4.25 1.76
C LEU A 50 -4.89 -2.89 1.10
N VAL A 51 -3.65 -2.51 0.79
CA VAL A 51 -3.37 -1.32 -0.03
C VAL A 51 -3.88 -1.54 -1.46
N ARG A 52 -4.79 -0.68 -1.93
CA ARG A 52 -5.36 -0.72 -3.28
C ARG A 52 -4.64 0.22 -4.22
N TYR A 53 -4.29 1.41 -3.75
CA TYR A 53 -3.60 2.43 -4.54
C TYR A 53 -2.54 3.17 -3.71
N THR A 54 -1.43 3.47 -4.36
CA THR A 54 -0.45 4.44 -3.89
C THR A 54 -0.31 5.55 -4.92
N ILE A 55 -0.55 6.78 -4.48
CA ILE A 55 -0.47 8.00 -5.27
C ILE A 55 0.69 8.81 -4.72
N VAL A 56 1.61 9.23 -5.58
CA VAL A 56 2.77 10.08 -5.21
C VAL A 56 2.77 11.30 -6.12
N ASN A 57 2.78 12.49 -5.52
CA ASN A 57 2.65 13.77 -6.26
C ASN A 57 1.49 13.76 -7.27
N GLY A 58 0.35 13.18 -6.89
CA GLY A 58 -0.84 13.10 -7.73
C GLY A 58 -0.81 12.04 -8.84
N LYS A 59 0.25 11.23 -8.94
CA LYS A 59 0.36 10.13 -9.92
C LYS A 59 0.17 8.79 -9.24
N VAL A 60 -0.69 7.94 -9.81
CA VAL A 60 -0.83 6.55 -9.37
C VAL A 60 0.45 5.79 -9.74
N VAL A 61 1.22 5.37 -8.74
CA VAL A 61 2.46 4.61 -8.92
C VAL A 61 2.29 3.12 -8.61
N HIS A 62 1.22 2.77 -7.89
CA HIS A 62 0.86 1.39 -7.58
C HIS A 62 -0.65 1.23 -7.56
N ALA A 63 -1.14 0.16 -8.17
CA ALA A 63 -2.54 -0.21 -8.19
C ALA A 63 -2.66 -1.73 -8.13
N ILE A 64 -3.40 -2.24 -7.15
CA ILE A 64 -3.74 -3.66 -7.05
C ILE A 64 -5.21 -3.82 -7.43
N ASN A 65 -5.44 -4.51 -8.54
CA ASN A 65 -6.76 -4.97 -8.96
C ASN A 65 -6.84 -6.45 -8.58
N ILE A 66 -7.44 -6.75 -7.42
CA ILE A 66 -7.78 -8.13 -7.09
C ILE A 66 -9.20 -8.36 -7.62
N THR A 67 -9.33 -9.19 -8.65
CA THR A 67 -10.62 -9.80 -9.00
C THR A 67 -10.98 -10.81 -7.93
N GLU A 68 -12.13 -10.63 -7.29
CA GLU A 68 -12.67 -11.66 -6.40
C GLU A 68 -13.01 -12.90 -7.23
N SER A 69 -12.55 -14.08 -6.77
CA SER A 69 -12.91 -15.38 -7.34
C SER A 69 -14.14 -15.94 -6.63
#